data_AF-A0AAT9QHU5-F1
#
_entry.id   AF-A0AAT9QHU5-F1
#
_cell.length_a   1.000
_cell.length_b   1.000
_cell.length_c   1.000
_cell.angle_alpha   90.00
_cell.angle_beta   90.00
_cell.angle_gamma   90.00
#
_symmetry.space_group_name_H-M   'P 1'
#
loop_
_entity.id
_entity.type
_entity.pdbx_description
1 polymer ?
#
loop_
_entity_poly.entity_id
_entity_poly.type
_entity_poly.pdbx_seq_one_letter_code
_entity_poly.pdbx_strand_id
1 'polypeptide(L)'
;MSSAVQASPDAKARPATKPASRGTKAPTLKHERTFKAQGIRLLAGVDEVGRGALAGPVSVGIAVVDLERQKPLAGVRDSKLLSPAEREQLDPLVRRWSVASAVGHATAGEIDSLGIIAALRLAGTRAWGSILGAGVIPEAVLLDGSHNWLSPAEQLSLFDQPVLEAACEAPVHTKVKADMQCLSVAAASVIAKVERDRMMRELHTEYPDYGWDINKGYATAAHRNVLRAAGPTPHHRVSWRLLGGELQGTESPDEEAQDQA
;
A
#
# COMPACT_ATOMS: atom_id res chain seq x y z
N MET A 1 67.69 19.71 23.77
CA MET A 1 67.34 18.87 22.61
C MET A 1 66.47 17.72 23.12
N SER A 2 65.21 18.03 23.41
CA SER A 2 64.02 17.67 22.62
C SER A 2 63.89 16.16 22.37
N SER A 3 63.22 15.48 23.30
CA SER A 3 62.80 14.09 23.19
C SER A 3 61.45 14.05 22.46
N ALA A 4 61.47 13.57 21.21
CA ALA A 4 60.27 13.39 20.41
C ALA A 4 59.69 11.99 20.68
N VAL A 5 58.57 11.94 21.41
CA VAL A 5 57.74 10.75 21.55
C VAL A 5 56.91 10.62 20.26
N GLN A 6 57.19 9.58 19.47
CA GLN A 6 56.38 9.21 18.31
C GLN A 6 55.06 8.58 18.78
N ALA A 7 53.95 9.17 18.35
CA ALA A 7 52.60 8.64 18.54
C ALA A 7 52.26 7.63 17.43
N SER A 8 51.75 6.46 17.82
CA SER A 8 51.17 5.46 16.91
C SER A 8 49.81 5.91 16.37
N PRO A 9 49.49 5.74 15.06
CA PRO A 9 48.15 5.95 14.56
C PRO A 9 47.34 4.63 14.45
N ASP A 10 46.02 4.81 14.39
CA ASP A 10 45.00 3.88 13.88
C ASP A 10 44.39 2.81 14.80
N ALA A 11 43.71 3.28 15.85
CA ALA A 11 42.55 2.57 16.38
C ALA A 11 41.30 2.90 15.52
N LYS A 12 40.94 2.01 14.60
CA LYS A 12 39.70 2.11 13.81
C LYS A 12 38.48 2.11 14.74
N ALA A 13 37.71 3.19 14.71
CA ALA A 13 36.45 3.32 15.43
C ALA A 13 35.44 2.26 14.96
N ARG A 14 34.91 1.46 15.91
CA ARG A 14 33.78 0.56 15.65
C ARG A 14 32.54 1.40 15.31
N PRO A 15 31.77 1.04 14.26
CA PRO A 15 30.55 1.77 13.94
C PRO A 15 29.54 1.61 15.09
N ALA A 16 29.02 2.73 15.56
CA ALA A 16 27.99 2.79 16.58
C ALA A 16 26.74 2.03 16.09
N THR A 17 26.39 0.96 16.78
CA THR A 17 25.12 0.25 16.59
C THR A 17 23.97 1.18 16.94
N LYS A 18 23.11 1.49 15.95
CA LYS A 18 21.87 2.23 16.18
C LYS A 18 21.04 1.51 17.25
N PRO A 19 20.44 2.23 18.21
CA PRO A 19 19.58 1.61 19.22
C PRO A 19 18.36 0.99 18.54
N ALA A 20 18.02 -0.24 18.93
CA ALA A 20 16.83 -0.93 18.46
C ALA A 20 15.58 -0.08 18.75
N SER A 21 14.81 0.25 17.71
CA SER A 21 13.53 0.95 17.85
C SER A 21 12.63 0.16 18.80
N ARG A 22 12.02 0.82 19.80
CA ARG A 22 11.02 0.21 20.69
C ARG A 22 9.95 -0.49 19.84
N GLY A 23 9.98 -1.81 19.84
CA GLY A 23 9.28 -2.62 18.84
C GLY A 23 7.77 -2.44 18.91
N THR A 24 7.16 -2.01 17.81
CA THR A 24 5.73 -2.19 17.58
C THR A 24 5.38 -3.66 17.75
N LYS A 25 4.35 -3.97 18.56
CA LYS A 25 3.92 -5.37 18.78
C LYS A 25 3.58 -6.00 17.42
N ALA A 26 3.99 -7.26 17.22
CA ALA A 26 3.68 -7.99 16.00
C ALA A 26 2.15 -8.22 15.90
N PRO A 27 1.58 -8.22 14.68
CA PRO A 27 0.18 -8.55 14.47
C PRO A 27 -0.11 -9.99 14.92
N THR A 28 -1.35 -10.25 15.32
CA THR A 28 -1.79 -11.56 15.83
C THR A 28 -3.12 -11.95 15.21
N LEU A 29 -3.60 -13.17 15.47
CA LEU A 29 -4.95 -13.61 15.09
C LEU A 29 -6.04 -13.21 16.09
N LYS A 30 -5.76 -12.28 17.03
CA LYS A 30 -6.70 -11.95 18.11
C LYS A 30 -8.00 -11.35 17.57
N HIS A 31 -7.92 -10.49 16.56
CA HIS A 31 -9.10 -9.85 15.99
C HIS A 31 -9.84 -10.82 15.07
N GLU A 32 -9.11 -11.59 14.27
CA GLU A 32 -9.67 -12.63 13.40
C GLU A 32 -10.50 -13.65 14.21
N ARG A 33 -10.08 -13.97 15.44
CA ARG A 33 -10.85 -14.85 16.33
C ARG A 33 -12.22 -14.27 16.75
N THR A 34 -12.45 -12.96 16.66
CA THR A 34 -13.79 -12.40 16.93
C THR A 34 -14.77 -12.75 15.82
N PHE A 35 -14.30 -12.87 14.57
CA PHE A 35 -15.10 -13.36 13.45
C PHE A 35 -15.42 -14.85 13.61
N LYS A 36 -14.45 -15.64 14.07
CA LYS A 36 -14.68 -17.06 14.41
C LYS A 36 -15.82 -17.22 15.44
N ALA A 37 -15.85 -16.36 16.45
CA ALA A 37 -16.91 -16.38 17.47
C ALA A 37 -18.31 -16.04 16.90
N GLN A 38 -18.37 -15.41 15.73
CA GLN A 38 -19.60 -15.10 14.99
C GLN A 38 -19.97 -16.20 13.96
N GLY A 39 -19.23 -17.31 13.93
CA GLY A 39 -19.48 -18.43 13.01
C GLY A 39 -18.75 -18.32 11.67
N ILE A 40 -17.96 -17.28 11.45
CA ILE A 40 -17.16 -17.11 10.22
C ILE A 40 -16.00 -18.10 10.23
N ARG A 41 -15.85 -18.87 9.15
CA ARG A 41 -14.69 -19.76 8.96
C ARG A 41 -13.65 -19.14 8.04
N LEU A 42 -14.04 -18.73 6.83
CA LEU A 42 -13.12 -18.15 5.85
C LEU A 42 -13.14 -16.62 5.91
N LEU A 43 -12.03 -16.02 6.36
CA LEU A 43 -11.87 -14.57 6.47
C LEU A 43 -10.81 -14.07 5.48
N ALA A 44 -11.14 -13.06 4.70
CA ALA A 44 -10.21 -12.38 3.81
C ALA A 44 -9.62 -11.13 4.49
N GLY A 45 -8.30 -11.10 4.69
CA GLY A 45 -7.57 -9.86 5.01
C GLY A 45 -7.25 -9.09 3.74
N VAL A 46 -7.44 -7.77 3.74
CA VAL A 46 -7.27 -6.92 2.56
C VAL A 46 -6.49 -5.65 2.92
N ASP A 47 -5.50 -5.32 2.08
CA ASP A 47 -4.72 -4.08 2.18
C ASP A 47 -4.29 -3.58 0.79
N GLU A 48 -4.02 -2.27 0.66
CA GLU A 48 -3.59 -1.64 -0.58
C GLU A 48 -2.15 -1.09 -0.54
N VAL A 49 -1.56 -0.94 -1.71
CA VAL A 49 -0.29 -0.26 -1.90
C VAL A 49 -0.31 0.62 -3.15
N GLY A 50 0.47 1.70 -3.12
CA GLY A 50 0.62 2.60 -4.25
C GLY A 50 -0.47 3.65 -4.36
N ARG A 51 -1.37 3.77 -3.37
CA ARG A 51 -2.45 4.78 -3.38
C ARG A 51 -1.90 6.17 -3.65
N GLY A 52 -0.84 6.61 -3.00
CA GLY A 52 -0.25 7.95 -3.16
C GLY A 52 0.93 8.08 -4.16
N ALA A 53 1.17 7.09 -5.02
CA ALA A 53 2.24 7.17 -6.01
C ALA A 53 1.83 8.09 -7.19
N LEU A 54 2.81 8.75 -7.82
CA LEU A 54 2.60 9.52 -9.06
C LEU A 54 2.59 8.62 -10.29
N ALA A 55 3.27 7.47 -10.22
CA ALA A 55 3.39 6.53 -11.31
C ALA A 55 3.14 5.09 -10.86
N GLY A 56 2.75 4.27 -11.83
CA GLY A 56 2.43 2.86 -11.66
C GLY A 56 1.04 2.62 -11.05
N PRO A 57 0.66 1.34 -10.97
CA PRO A 57 -0.67 0.96 -10.55
C PRO A 57 -0.91 1.24 -9.06
N VAL A 58 -2.18 1.30 -8.69
CA VAL A 58 -2.61 0.96 -7.33
C VAL A 58 -2.85 -0.55 -7.27
N SER A 59 -2.51 -1.19 -6.17
CA SER A 59 -2.58 -2.66 -6.05
C SER A 59 -3.20 -3.04 -4.72
N VAL A 60 -4.05 -4.06 -4.75
CA VAL A 60 -4.79 -4.56 -3.59
C VAL A 60 -4.44 -6.03 -3.43
N GLY A 61 -3.91 -6.39 -2.26
CA GLY A 61 -3.66 -7.78 -1.89
C GLY A 61 -4.81 -8.34 -1.07
N ILE A 62 -5.09 -9.63 -1.27
CA ILE A 62 -6.02 -10.41 -0.46
C ILE A 62 -5.32 -11.65 0.06
N ALA A 63 -5.45 -11.91 1.36
CA ALA A 63 -5.00 -13.13 2.02
C ALA A 63 -6.16 -13.77 2.78
N VAL A 64 -6.62 -14.93 2.32
CA VAL A 64 -7.73 -15.68 2.93
C VAL A 64 -7.19 -16.68 3.95
N VAL A 65 -7.80 -16.72 5.13
CA VAL A 65 -7.44 -17.63 6.23
C VAL A 65 -8.62 -18.50 6.65
N ASP A 66 -8.34 -19.75 7.05
CA ASP A 66 -9.33 -20.65 7.66
C ASP A 66 -9.22 -20.55 9.19
N LEU A 67 -10.14 -19.83 9.82
CA LEU A 67 -10.11 -19.54 11.25
C LEU A 67 -10.26 -20.78 12.15
N GLU A 68 -10.69 -21.92 11.61
CA GLU A 68 -10.68 -23.18 12.34
C GLU A 68 -9.27 -23.74 12.50
N ARG A 69 -8.41 -23.53 11.51
CA ARG A 69 -7.11 -24.21 11.36
C ARG A 69 -5.92 -23.26 11.44
N GLN A 70 -6.14 -21.95 11.32
CA GLN A 70 -5.07 -20.97 11.17
C GLN A 70 -4.18 -20.89 12.42
N LYS A 71 -2.87 -21.01 12.18
CA LYS A 71 -1.83 -20.80 13.20
C LYS A 71 -1.17 -19.44 13.01
N PRO A 72 -0.61 -18.81 14.07
CA PRO A 72 0.21 -17.61 13.91
C PRO A 72 1.40 -17.85 12.96
N LEU A 73 1.80 -16.81 12.23
CA LEU A 73 2.96 -16.80 11.36
C LEU A 73 3.96 -15.79 11.89
N ALA A 74 5.16 -16.26 12.25
CA ALA A 74 6.22 -15.40 12.78
C ALA A 74 6.80 -14.49 11.68
N GLY A 75 7.35 -13.35 12.08
CA GLY A 75 8.06 -12.43 11.18
C GLY A 75 7.16 -11.49 10.37
N VAL A 76 5.89 -11.83 10.16
CA VAL A 76 4.93 -10.95 9.46
C VAL A 76 4.57 -9.75 10.33
N ARG A 77 4.68 -8.56 9.74
CA ARG A 77 4.38 -7.24 10.32
C ARG A 77 3.89 -6.32 9.20
N ASP A 78 3.47 -5.11 9.54
CA ASP A 78 3.24 -4.04 8.56
C ASP A 78 4.38 -4.01 7.54
N SER A 79 4.03 -4.14 6.26
CA SER A 79 4.98 -4.25 5.16
C SER A 79 5.98 -3.08 5.13
N LYS A 80 5.59 -1.88 5.60
CA LYS A 80 6.45 -0.69 5.65
C LYS A 80 7.55 -0.81 6.71
N LEU A 81 7.36 -1.65 7.73
CA LEU A 81 8.33 -1.91 8.80
C LEU A 81 9.34 -3.00 8.43
N LEU A 82 9.11 -3.72 7.33
CA LEU A 82 9.99 -4.75 6.81
C LEU A 82 10.96 -4.15 5.77
N SER A 83 12.17 -4.68 5.69
CA SER A 83 13.07 -4.41 4.57
C SER A 83 12.57 -5.10 3.28
N PRO A 84 13.01 -4.66 2.08
CA PRO A 84 12.68 -5.36 0.84
C PRO A 84 13.03 -6.85 0.86
N ALA A 85 14.20 -7.21 1.40
CA ALA A 85 14.65 -8.59 1.50
C ALA A 85 13.77 -9.43 2.45
N GLU A 86 13.40 -8.89 3.61
CA GLU A 86 12.48 -9.57 4.53
C GLU A 86 11.11 -9.80 3.90
N ARG A 87 10.58 -8.81 3.15
CA ARG A 87 9.31 -8.96 2.43
C ARG A 87 9.39 -10.05 1.37
N GLU A 88 10.44 -10.09 0.56
CA GLU A 88 10.61 -11.12 -0.47
C GLU A 88 10.77 -12.53 0.12
N GLN A 89 11.40 -12.65 1.30
CA GLN A 89 11.45 -13.93 2.02
C GLN A 89 10.09 -14.33 2.61
N LEU A 90 9.28 -13.36 3.05
CA LEU A 90 7.96 -13.59 3.63
C LEU A 90 6.88 -13.88 2.60
N ASP A 91 6.91 -13.29 1.41
CA ASP A 91 5.88 -13.49 0.37
C ASP A 91 5.53 -14.97 0.12
N PRO A 92 6.49 -15.88 -0.17
CA PRO A 92 6.15 -17.29 -0.38
C PRO A 92 5.65 -17.98 0.89
N LEU A 93 6.05 -17.52 2.08
CA LEU A 93 5.57 -18.06 3.35
C LEU A 93 4.12 -17.64 3.61
N VAL A 94 3.80 -16.36 3.37
CA VAL A 94 2.46 -15.82 3.52
C VAL A 94 1.50 -16.47 2.52
N ARG A 95 1.90 -16.61 1.25
CA ARG A 95 1.07 -17.28 0.23
C ARG A 95 0.74 -18.73 0.57
N ARG A 96 1.69 -19.48 1.15
CA ARG A 96 1.45 -20.85 1.65
C ARG A 96 0.64 -20.91 2.94
N TRP A 97 0.75 -19.86 3.77
CA TRP A 97 0.02 -19.76 5.02
C TRP A 97 -1.46 -19.44 4.79
N SER A 98 -1.78 -18.68 3.75
CA SER A 98 -3.14 -18.40 3.31
C SER A 98 -3.75 -19.60 2.59
N VAL A 99 -5.06 -19.80 2.77
CA VAL A 99 -5.87 -20.79 2.02
C VAL A 99 -5.92 -20.41 0.54
N ALA A 100 -6.05 -19.11 0.27
CA ALA A 100 -5.88 -18.51 -1.03
C ALA A 100 -5.33 -17.10 -0.86
N SER A 101 -4.61 -16.61 -1.86
CA SER A 101 -4.18 -15.22 -1.91
C SER A 101 -4.12 -14.74 -3.35
N ALA A 102 -4.31 -13.44 -3.55
CA ALA A 102 -4.31 -12.80 -4.85
C ALA A 102 -3.88 -11.34 -4.73
N VAL A 103 -3.41 -10.77 -5.83
CA VAL A 103 -3.23 -9.33 -5.98
C VAL A 103 -3.96 -8.89 -7.22
N GLY A 104 -4.68 -7.79 -7.11
CA GLY A 104 -5.30 -7.12 -8.24
C GLY A 104 -4.72 -5.72 -8.37
N HIS A 105 -4.72 -5.22 -9.60
CA HIS A 105 -4.09 -3.96 -9.96
C HIS A 105 -5.07 -3.08 -10.72
N ALA A 106 -4.96 -1.77 -10.57
CA ALA A 106 -5.54 -0.80 -11.49
C ALA A 106 -4.43 0.15 -11.96
N THR A 107 -4.31 0.28 -13.27
CA THR A 107 -3.25 1.02 -13.98
C THR A 107 -3.35 2.52 -13.75
N ALA A 108 -2.29 3.26 -14.11
CA ALA A 108 -2.31 4.71 -14.04
C ALA A 108 -3.43 5.33 -14.90
N GLY A 109 -3.66 4.79 -16.11
CA GLY A 109 -4.75 5.24 -16.98
C GLY A 109 -6.14 4.94 -16.42
N GLU A 110 -6.33 3.80 -15.76
CA GLU A 110 -7.59 3.51 -15.04
C GLU A 110 -7.80 4.44 -13.85
N ILE A 111 -6.73 4.78 -13.12
CA ILE A 111 -6.80 5.77 -12.03
C ILE A 111 -7.17 7.15 -12.57
N ASP A 112 -6.59 7.56 -13.69
CA ASP A 112 -6.91 8.83 -14.33
C ASP A 112 -8.35 8.88 -14.85
N SER A 113 -8.87 7.75 -15.34
CA SER A 113 -10.23 7.66 -15.90
C SER A 113 -11.33 7.54 -14.84
N LEU A 114 -11.07 6.78 -13.77
CA LEU A 114 -12.08 6.41 -12.77
C LEU A 114 -11.95 7.21 -11.46
N GLY A 115 -10.79 7.80 -11.22
CA GLY A 115 -10.40 8.31 -9.91
C GLY A 115 -9.91 7.20 -8.98
N ILE A 116 -9.18 7.60 -7.94
CA ILE A 116 -8.41 6.66 -7.09
C ILE A 116 -9.29 5.68 -6.30
N ILE A 117 -10.48 6.10 -5.85
CA ILE A 117 -11.35 5.23 -5.05
C ILE A 117 -11.99 4.13 -5.91
N ALA A 118 -12.48 4.49 -7.10
CA ALA A 118 -13.02 3.51 -8.03
C ALA A 118 -11.93 2.58 -8.58
N ALA A 119 -10.74 3.11 -8.87
CA ALA A 119 -9.59 2.28 -9.26
C ALA A 119 -9.12 1.33 -8.14
N LEU A 120 -9.16 1.75 -6.87
CA LEU A 120 -8.93 0.86 -5.72
C LEU A 120 -9.95 -0.27 -5.68
N ARG A 121 -11.23 0.05 -5.84
CA ARG A 121 -12.29 -0.96 -5.92
C ARG A 121 -12.06 -1.94 -7.07
N LEU A 122 -11.75 -1.44 -8.26
CA LEU A 122 -11.43 -2.27 -9.43
C LEU A 122 -10.26 -3.23 -9.16
N ALA A 123 -9.17 -2.73 -8.57
CA ALA A 123 -8.04 -3.57 -8.16
C ALA A 123 -8.47 -4.63 -7.14
N GLY A 124 -9.26 -4.27 -6.13
CA GLY A 124 -9.79 -5.20 -5.15
C GLY A 124 -10.74 -6.24 -5.75
N THR A 125 -11.62 -5.84 -6.66
CA THR A 125 -12.51 -6.71 -7.45
C THR A 125 -11.73 -7.75 -8.25
N ARG A 126 -10.63 -7.35 -8.91
CA ARG A 126 -9.76 -8.29 -9.65
C ARG A 126 -9.11 -9.32 -8.74
N ALA A 127 -8.62 -8.88 -7.57
CA ALA A 127 -8.07 -9.79 -6.57
C ALA A 127 -9.15 -10.75 -6.04
N TRP A 128 -10.34 -10.22 -5.73
CA TRP A 128 -11.48 -10.99 -5.24
C TRP A 128 -11.95 -12.04 -6.25
N GLY A 129 -12.10 -11.66 -7.52
CA GLY A 129 -12.45 -12.59 -8.60
C GLY A 129 -11.43 -13.73 -8.76
N SER A 130 -10.14 -13.46 -8.53
CA SER A 130 -9.09 -14.49 -8.54
C SER A 130 -9.23 -15.48 -7.38
N ILE A 131 -9.61 -14.99 -6.18
CA ILE A 131 -9.91 -15.84 -5.02
C ILE A 131 -11.12 -16.75 -5.30
N LEU A 132 -12.20 -16.19 -5.84
CA LEU A 132 -13.40 -16.95 -6.21
C LEU A 132 -13.12 -17.98 -7.31
N GLY A 133 -12.34 -17.61 -8.32
CA GLY A 133 -11.91 -18.50 -9.40
C GLY A 133 -11.06 -19.68 -8.93
N ALA A 134 -10.38 -19.55 -7.79
CA ALA A 134 -9.67 -20.65 -7.12
C ALA A 134 -10.61 -21.57 -6.29
N GLY A 135 -11.92 -21.32 -6.30
CA GLY A 135 -12.91 -22.10 -5.56
C GLY A 135 -12.97 -21.77 -4.06
N VAL A 136 -12.39 -20.65 -3.63
CA VAL A 136 -12.41 -20.18 -2.24
C VAL A 136 -13.41 -19.04 -2.11
N ILE A 137 -14.39 -19.19 -1.23
CA ILE A 137 -15.46 -18.20 -1.01
C ILE A 137 -15.31 -17.66 0.41
N PRO A 138 -14.68 -16.49 0.62
CA PRO A 138 -14.59 -15.89 1.94
C PRO A 138 -15.98 -15.41 2.41
N GLU A 139 -16.27 -15.60 3.69
CA GLU A 139 -17.56 -15.25 4.31
C GLU A 139 -17.57 -13.83 4.88
N ALA A 140 -16.39 -13.25 5.12
CA ALA A 140 -16.22 -11.88 5.55
C ALA A 140 -14.88 -11.31 5.07
N VAL A 141 -14.80 -9.98 5.00
CA VAL A 141 -13.57 -9.23 4.73
C VAL A 141 -13.19 -8.39 5.94
N LEU A 142 -11.90 -8.41 6.27
CA LEU A 142 -11.26 -7.46 7.17
C LEU A 142 -10.34 -6.54 6.34
N LEU A 143 -10.72 -5.26 6.24
CA LEU A 143 -10.08 -4.27 5.38
C LEU A 143 -9.32 -3.23 6.22
N ASP A 144 -8.07 -2.92 5.85
CA ASP A 144 -7.35 -1.81 6.45
C ASP A 144 -7.99 -0.45 6.13
N GLY A 145 -8.03 0.42 7.13
CA GLY A 145 -8.52 1.80 7.02
C GLY A 145 -9.89 2.02 7.64
N SER A 146 -10.48 3.19 7.38
CA SER A 146 -11.75 3.62 7.99
C SER A 146 -12.93 3.62 7.03
N HIS A 147 -12.70 3.47 5.73
CA HIS A 147 -13.74 3.59 4.71
C HIS A 147 -13.87 2.27 3.95
N ASN A 148 -15.10 1.80 3.80
CA ASN A 148 -15.40 0.64 2.98
C ASN A 148 -15.44 1.05 1.51
N TRP A 149 -14.32 0.90 0.81
CA TRP A 149 -14.22 1.18 -0.62
C TRP A 149 -14.38 -0.08 -1.48
N LEU A 150 -14.33 -1.27 -0.89
CA LEU A 150 -14.28 -2.56 -1.59
C LEU A 150 -15.68 -3.13 -1.91
N SER A 151 -16.67 -2.87 -1.07
CA SER A 151 -18.05 -3.26 -1.37
C SER A 151 -18.55 -2.63 -2.68
N PRO A 152 -19.53 -3.25 -3.35
CA PRO A 152 -20.19 -2.67 -4.52
C PRO A 152 -20.60 -1.21 -4.23
N ALA A 153 -20.47 -0.33 -5.21
CA ALA A 153 -21.09 0.98 -5.08
C ALA A 153 -22.60 0.78 -4.96
N GLU A 154 -23.21 1.36 -3.93
CA GLU A 154 -24.65 1.54 -3.91
C GLU A 154 -25.03 2.42 -5.11
N GLN A 155 -26.05 2.01 -5.86
CA GLN A 155 -26.64 2.83 -6.90
C GLN A 155 -27.43 3.95 -6.20
N LEU A 156 -26.86 5.16 -6.15
CA LEU A 156 -27.44 6.29 -5.43
C LEU A 156 -28.54 7.00 -6.24
N SER A 157 -28.60 6.76 -7.55
CA SER A 157 -29.60 7.29 -8.48
C SER A 157 -30.00 6.28 -9.56
N LEU A 158 -31.25 6.38 -10.04
CA LEU A 158 -31.74 5.63 -11.21
C LEU A 158 -30.95 5.95 -12.50
N PHE A 159 -30.23 7.07 -12.52
CA PHE A 159 -29.40 7.50 -13.65
C PHE A 159 -27.92 7.15 -13.50
N ASP A 160 -27.51 6.60 -12.35
CA ASP A 160 -26.14 6.12 -12.19
C ASP A 160 -25.95 4.91 -13.09
N GLN A 161 -24.84 4.89 -13.84
CA GLN A 161 -24.44 3.70 -14.58
C GLN A 161 -24.21 2.58 -13.56
N PRO A 162 -24.92 1.44 -13.66
CA PRO A 162 -24.66 0.33 -12.76
C PRO A 162 -23.21 -0.12 -12.96
N VAL A 163 -22.42 -0.07 -11.90
CA VAL A 163 -21.07 -0.64 -11.89
C VAL A 163 -21.24 -2.16 -11.84
N LEU A 164 -21.50 -2.75 -13.00
CA LEU A 164 -21.71 -4.19 -13.26
C LEU A 164 -20.37 -4.96 -13.28
N GLU A 165 -19.47 -4.66 -12.36
CA GLU A 165 -18.27 -5.46 -12.15
C GLU A 165 -18.45 -6.29 -10.88
N ALA A 166 -18.14 -7.59 -10.96
CA ALA A 166 -18.20 -8.52 -9.84
C ALA A 166 -17.46 -7.93 -8.62
N ALA A 167 -18.20 -7.39 -7.67
CA ALA A 167 -17.64 -6.72 -6.51
C ALA A 167 -17.58 -7.67 -5.31
N CYS A 168 -16.92 -7.24 -4.23
CA CYS A 168 -16.87 -8.02 -3.00
C CYS A 168 -18.26 -8.10 -2.35
N GLU A 169 -18.94 -9.23 -2.54
CA GLU A 169 -20.28 -9.49 -1.97
C GLU A 169 -20.24 -9.85 -0.48
N ALA A 170 -19.08 -10.26 0.05
CA ALA A 170 -18.93 -10.56 1.47
C ALA A 170 -19.01 -9.28 2.33
N PRO A 171 -19.58 -9.35 3.54
CA PRO A 171 -19.56 -8.23 4.50
C PRO A 171 -18.15 -7.71 4.74
N VAL A 172 -17.95 -6.41 4.52
CA VAL A 172 -16.66 -5.73 4.71
C VAL A 172 -16.63 -5.04 6.07
N HIS A 173 -15.62 -5.39 6.87
CA HIS A 173 -15.35 -4.81 8.18
C HIS A 173 -14.06 -4.00 8.09
N THR A 174 -14.16 -2.69 8.34
CA THR A 174 -13.02 -1.79 8.29
C THR A 174 -12.36 -1.67 9.65
N LYS A 175 -11.03 -1.55 9.64
CA LYS A 175 -10.26 -1.31 10.85
C LYS A 175 -9.02 -0.49 10.55
N VAL A 176 -8.89 0.65 11.23
CA VAL A 176 -7.73 1.54 11.10
C VAL A 176 -6.47 0.83 11.64
N LYS A 177 -5.41 0.79 10.83
CA LYS A 177 -4.13 0.14 11.16
C LYS A 177 -4.30 -1.35 11.45
N ALA A 178 -5.15 -2.01 10.67
CA ALA A 178 -5.37 -3.44 10.75
C ALA A 178 -4.11 -4.21 10.36
N ASP A 179 -3.31 -3.74 9.42
CA ASP A 179 -1.99 -4.28 9.06
C ASP A 179 -1.03 -4.41 10.27
N MET A 180 -1.14 -3.52 11.26
CA MET A 180 -0.33 -3.56 12.47
C MET A 180 -0.87 -4.53 13.54
N GLN A 181 -2.14 -4.97 13.45
CA GLN A 181 -2.84 -5.67 14.53
C GLN A 181 -3.36 -7.05 14.13
N CYS A 182 -3.72 -7.22 12.87
CA CYS A 182 -4.41 -8.34 12.28
C CYS A 182 -3.46 -9.03 11.30
N LEU A 183 -3.12 -10.28 11.61
CA LEU A 183 -2.14 -11.04 10.84
C LEU A 183 -2.58 -11.29 9.40
N SER A 184 -3.88 -11.48 9.17
CA SER A 184 -4.48 -11.65 7.82
C SER A 184 -4.28 -10.40 6.94
N VAL A 185 -4.47 -9.21 7.49
CA VAL A 185 -4.26 -7.93 6.79
C VAL A 185 -2.77 -7.67 6.60
N ALA A 186 -1.94 -7.94 7.60
CA ALA A 186 -0.49 -7.83 7.48
C ALA A 186 0.05 -8.76 6.36
N ALA A 187 -0.48 -9.98 6.26
CA ALA A 187 -0.20 -10.91 5.18
C ALA A 187 -0.57 -10.32 3.81
N ALA A 188 -1.78 -9.80 3.66
CA ALA A 188 -2.22 -9.13 2.43
C ALA A 188 -1.31 -7.95 2.05
N SER A 189 -0.89 -7.13 3.03
CA SER A 189 0.02 -6.01 2.84
C SER A 189 1.36 -6.43 2.25
N VAL A 190 1.91 -7.57 2.69
CA VAL A 190 3.21 -8.08 2.22
C VAL A 190 3.10 -8.53 0.76
N ILE A 191 2.07 -9.33 0.45
CA ILE A 191 1.83 -9.83 -0.91
C ILE A 191 1.65 -8.67 -1.89
N ALA A 192 0.77 -7.72 -1.55
CA ALA A 192 0.51 -6.53 -2.38
C ALA A 192 1.80 -5.72 -2.61
N LYS A 193 2.56 -5.49 -1.54
CA LYS A 193 3.79 -4.69 -1.58
C LYS A 193 4.88 -5.33 -2.43
N VAL A 194 5.11 -6.63 -2.26
CA VAL A 194 6.13 -7.36 -3.02
C VAL A 194 5.79 -7.36 -4.51
N GLU A 195 4.54 -7.65 -4.84
CA GLU A 195 4.09 -7.71 -6.24
C GLU A 195 4.15 -6.34 -6.93
N ARG A 196 3.63 -5.29 -6.28
CA ARG A 196 3.73 -3.93 -6.84
C ARG A 196 5.19 -3.46 -6.95
N ASP A 197 6.03 -3.70 -5.95
CA ASP A 197 7.44 -3.28 -6.01
C ASP A 197 8.20 -4.02 -7.12
N ARG A 198 7.84 -5.27 -7.42
CA ARG A 198 8.33 -6.00 -8.60
C ARG A 198 7.92 -5.30 -9.90
N MET A 199 6.65 -4.96 -10.08
CA MET A 199 6.19 -4.24 -11.27
C MET A 199 6.93 -2.91 -11.46
N MET A 200 7.17 -2.15 -10.37
CA MET A 200 7.90 -0.89 -10.48
C MET A 200 9.37 -1.07 -10.87
N ARG A 201 10.01 -2.18 -10.47
CA ARG A 201 11.37 -2.52 -10.92
C ARG A 201 11.39 -2.94 -12.38
N GLU A 202 10.38 -3.69 -12.84
CA GLU A 202 10.23 -4.04 -14.25
C GLU A 202 10.04 -2.77 -15.10
N LEU A 203 9.16 -1.85 -14.69
CA LEU A 203 9.00 -0.55 -15.36
C LEU A 203 10.28 0.30 -15.37
N HIS A 204 11.11 0.21 -14.33
CA HIS A 204 12.41 0.89 -14.32
C HIS A 204 13.36 0.39 -15.40
N THR A 205 13.26 -0.87 -15.82
CA THR A 205 14.09 -1.38 -16.93
C THR A 205 13.77 -0.69 -18.26
N GLU A 206 12.51 -0.27 -18.45
CA GLU A 206 12.05 0.46 -19.63
C GLU A 206 12.25 1.98 -19.48
N TYR A 207 12.07 2.51 -18.27
CA TYR A 207 12.18 3.93 -17.94
C TYR A 207 13.21 4.19 -16.82
N PRO A 208 14.52 3.99 -17.09
CA PRO A 208 15.54 3.99 -16.05
C PRO A 208 15.68 5.35 -15.35
N ASP A 209 15.52 6.45 -16.09
CA ASP A 209 15.75 7.80 -15.59
C ASP A 209 14.83 8.16 -14.41
N TYR A 210 13.63 7.57 -14.31
CA TYR A 210 12.66 7.89 -13.26
C TYR A 210 12.97 7.23 -11.91
N GLY A 211 13.95 6.33 -11.81
CA GLY A 211 14.41 5.72 -10.55
C GLY A 211 13.35 4.91 -9.80
N TRP A 212 12.41 4.29 -10.52
CA TRP A 212 11.29 3.55 -9.94
C TRP A 212 11.70 2.27 -9.20
N ASP A 213 12.88 1.73 -9.48
CA ASP A 213 13.50 0.64 -8.72
C ASP A 213 13.81 1.03 -7.27
N ILE A 214 13.92 2.32 -6.96
CA ILE A 214 14.11 2.87 -5.61
C ILE A 214 12.81 3.48 -5.12
N ASN A 215 12.31 4.51 -5.81
CA ASN A 215 11.19 5.34 -5.32
C ASN A 215 9.81 4.72 -5.54
N LYS A 216 9.69 3.62 -6.30
CA LYS A 216 8.43 2.88 -6.54
C LYS A 216 7.28 3.75 -7.08
N GLY A 217 7.60 4.81 -7.82
CA GLY A 217 6.66 5.77 -8.38
C GLY A 217 6.18 6.84 -7.39
N TYR A 218 6.67 6.87 -6.15
CA TYR A 218 6.31 7.91 -5.18
C TYR A 218 6.97 9.26 -5.49
N ALA A 219 6.36 10.32 -4.98
CA ALA A 219 6.67 11.71 -5.27
C ALA A 219 7.98 12.24 -4.63
N THR A 220 9.10 11.53 -4.81
CA THR A 220 10.42 11.95 -4.30
C THR A 220 10.96 13.13 -5.11
N ALA A 221 11.88 13.91 -4.53
CA ALA A 221 12.55 14.99 -5.25
C ALA A 221 13.25 14.49 -6.52
N ALA A 222 13.93 13.34 -6.46
CA ALA A 222 14.56 12.71 -7.61
C ALA A 222 13.55 12.41 -8.74
N HIS A 223 12.41 11.80 -8.39
CA HIS A 223 11.36 11.49 -9.36
C HIS A 223 10.78 12.76 -10.00
N ARG A 224 10.51 13.80 -9.19
CA ARG A 224 9.98 15.07 -9.70
C ARG A 224 10.99 15.83 -10.57
N ASN A 225 12.29 15.74 -10.27
CA ASN A 225 13.32 16.37 -11.10
C ASN A 225 13.34 15.81 -12.52
N VAL A 226 13.24 14.48 -12.65
CA VAL A 226 13.17 13.80 -13.95
C VAL A 226 11.88 14.16 -14.66
N LEU A 227 10.75 14.16 -13.95
CA LEU A 227 9.46 14.62 -14.49
C LEU A 227 9.50 16.05 -15.05
N ARG A 228 10.26 16.98 -14.44
CA ARG A 228 10.42 18.34 -14.97
C ARG A 228 11.28 18.37 -16.24
N ALA A 229 12.29 17.52 -16.33
CA ALA A 229 13.23 17.51 -17.44
C ALA A 229 12.72 16.73 -18.67
N ALA A 230 12.12 15.56 -18.44
CA ALA A 230 11.74 14.61 -19.48
C ALA A 230 10.22 14.50 -19.69
N GLY A 231 9.39 15.06 -18.80
CA GLY A 231 7.93 14.96 -18.86
C GLY A 231 7.39 13.63 -18.29
N PRO A 232 6.06 13.43 -18.30
CA PRO A 232 5.42 12.20 -17.87
C PRO A 232 5.51 11.08 -18.92
N THR A 233 5.32 9.85 -18.45
CA THR A 233 5.20 8.62 -19.29
C THR A 233 3.76 8.08 -19.23
N PRO A 234 3.39 7.08 -20.05
CA PRO A 234 2.07 6.42 -19.95
C PRO A 234 1.77 5.78 -18.59
N HIS A 235 2.78 5.56 -17.76
CA HIS A 235 2.60 5.01 -16.41
C HIS A 235 2.41 6.08 -15.33
N HIS A 236 2.47 7.36 -15.67
CA HIS A 236 2.15 8.44 -14.75
C HIS A 236 0.64 8.70 -14.70
N ARG A 237 0.15 9.08 -13.52
CA ARG A 237 -1.24 9.48 -13.29
C ARG A 237 -1.40 10.94 -13.69
N VAL A 238 -1.62 11.21 -14.97
CA VAL A 238 -1.55 12.55 -15.55
C VAL A 238 -2.72 13.45 -15.11
N SER A 239 -3.79 12.88 -14.57
CA SER A 239 -4.86 13.65 -13.91
C SER A 239 -4.43 14.28 -12.57
N TRP A 240 -3.27 13.88 -12.02
CA TRP A 240 -2.76 14.35 -10.74
C TRP A 240 -1.78 15.52 -10.90
N ARG A 241 -1.51 16.23 -9.79
CA ARG A 241 -0.48 17.28 -9.74
C ARG A 241 0.93 16.69 -9.66
N LEU A 242 1.48 16.29 -10.82
CA LEU A 242 2.76 15.58 -10.95
C LEU A 242 4.00 16.39 -10.51
N LEU A 243 3.99 17.71 -10.67
CA LEU A 243 5.14 18.56 -10.30
C LEU A 243 5.00 19.20 -8.91
N GLY A 244 3.81 19.11 -8.31
CA GLY A 244 3.44 19.91 -7.15
C GLY A 244 3.08 21.33 -7.55
N GLY A 245 2.27 21.99 -6.74
CA GLY A 245 2.06 23.42 -6.81
C GLY A 245 2.19 23.96 -5.39
N GLU A 246 2.86 25.08 -5.23
CA GLU A 246 2.61 25.93 -4.07
C GLU A 246 1.11 26.23 -4.09
N LEU A 247 0.45 26.03 -2.95
CA LEU A 247 -0.85 26.67 -2.76
C LEU A 247 -0.53 28.15 -2.91
N GLN A 248 -0.89 28.76 -4.04
CA GLN A 248 -0.91 30.22 -4.14
C GLN A 248 -1.73 30.65 -2.95
N GLY A 249 -1.08 31.33 -2.00
CA GLY A 249 -1.74 31.93 -0.87
C GLY A 249 -2.91 32.71 -1.45
N THR A 250 -4.11 32.41 -0.98
CA THR A 250 -5.22 33.31 -1.18
C THR A 250 -4.71 34.67 -0.71
N GLU A 251 -4.46 35.58 -1.65
CA GLU A 251 -4.36 36.99 -1.33
C GLU A 251 -5.67 37.32 -0.63
N SER A 252 -5.60 37.40 0.70
CA SER A 252 -6.56 38.13 1.49
C SER A 252 -6.58 39.53 0.89
N PRO A 253 -7.72 40.04 0.43
CA PRO A 253 -7.81 41.44 0.10
C PRO A 253 -7.60 42.18 1.42
N ASP A 254 -6.40 42.72 1.60
CA ASP A 254 -6.10 43.65 2.67
C ASP A 254 -7.01 44.87 2.52
N GLU A 255 -7.42 45.31 3.69
CA GLU A 255 -8.09 46.57 4.01
C GLU A 255 -7.61 47.74 3.15
N GLU A 256 -8.52 48.36 2.40
CA GLU A 256 -8.41 49.78 2.06
C GLU A 256 -9.77 50.34 1.61
N ALA A 257 -10.47 50.97 2.55
CA ALA A 257 -11.25 52.20 2.34
C ALA A 257 -11.98 52.59 3.65
N GLN A 258 -11.22 53.11 4.61
CA GLN A 258 -11.75 54.19 5.44
C GLN A 258 -11.31 55.52 4.80
N ASP A 259 -12.19 56.51 4.95
CA ASP A 259 -12.02 57.94 4.72
C ASP A 259 -12.25 58.49 3.30
N GLN A 260 -13.47 59.01 3.05
CA GLN A 260 -13.71 60.46 2.93
C GLN A 260 -15.18 60.82 2.60
N ALA A 261 -15.71 61.75 3.42
CA ALA A 261 -16.88 62.64 3.25
C ALA A 261 -18.30 62.08 3.44
#